data_AF-A0A7J2NPI4-F1
#
_entry.id   AF-A0A7J2NPI4-F1
#
_cell.length_a   1.000
_cell.length_b   1.000
_cell.length_c   1.000
_cell.angle_alpha   90.00
_cell.angle_beta   90.00
_cell.angle_gamma   90.00
#
_symmetry.space_group_name_H-M   'P 1'
#
loop_
_entity.id
_entity.type
_entity.pdbx_description
1 polymer ?
#
loop_
_entity_poly.entity_id
_entity_poly.type
_entity_poly.pdbx_seq_one_letter_code
_entity_poly.pdbx_strand_id
1 'polypeptide(L)'
;MSNMNLKIVAIIAVVAVVFSAFNTYLILDRINVQEKLSAQEEQINDLQNAIYQLSIQNEKLEELQSALEQLDAQEEQINELKNSLERLNATDEQISELRSALEEAKGNIEAAKSNLSNLTNQISALNQSTSAGLAELGTAVETLEQLMSNLSNLDAIVNQLLYLTPAEVYEASYRSVVLIRTPLGQGSGFLYYNSSIIVTNYHVVEDETDIKIEFFDRTRTQATVIGSDAYADVAVLSVPTAPTEATPLTFGNQSVIGQQVVAIGNPLGLTESLSVGYISQVNRLLDLEPIIVPILQLDLTVAPGSSGGPLLDMTGKVVGITNAGTEVGFNFAVPVNIAERVVSSILEEGDYKHPFVGVSIVALTPEVVTSLNILNVESSQTGLLVMDVVPDFPADEAGLKPAVSGIQGYTARDIILAVDGHTTFTVEDWSAYMEVEVSPSQTVTLTLWRSGITESVDVTTTERPPYEG
;
A
#
# COMPACT_ATOMS: atom_id res chain seq x y z
N MET A 1 92.64 -77.22 36.20
CA MET A 1 91.39 -77.41 35.42
C MET A 1 90.32 -76.48 35.99
N SER A 2 89.39 -75.94 35.16
CA SER A 2 88.02 -75.47 35.51
C SER A 2 87.54 -74.21 34.73
N ASN A 3 88.42 -73.29 34.28
CA ASN A 3 87.99 -71.92 33.94
C ASN A 3 87.98 -71.52 32.43
N MET A 4 88.08 -72.47 31.49
CA MET A 4 88.21 -72.13 30.05
C MET A 4 86.93 -72.30 29.22
N ASN A 5 86.03 -73.21 29.61
CA ASN A 5 84.87 -73.58 28.77
C ASN A 5 83.73 -72.53 28.79
N LEU A 6 83.64 -71.67 29.80
CA LEU A 6 82.54 -70.70 29.93
C LEU A 6 82.64 -69.53 28.93
N LYS A 7 83.84 -69.18 28.46
CA LYS A 7 84.04 -68.08 27.50
C LYS A 7 83.59 -68.41 26.07
N ILE A 8 83.57 -69.69 25.69
CA ILE A 8 83.24 -70.12 24.33
C ILE A 8 81.73 -69.99 24.07
N VAL A 9 80.89 -70.29 25.07
CA VAL A 9 79.42 -70.25 24.95
C VAL A 9 78.91 -68.82 24.71
N ALA A 10 79.51 -67.82 25.35
CA ALA A 10 79.11 -66.41 25.19
C ALA A 10 79.37 -65.86 23.77
N ILE A 11 80.45 -66.31 23.11
CA ILE A 11 80.82 -65.85 21.76
C ILE A 11 79.80 -66.34 20.72
N ILE A 12 79.32 -67.58 20.86
CA ILE A 12 78.37 -68.20 19.93
C ILE A 12 77.03 -67.44 19.90
N ALA A 13 76.56 -66.93 21.05
CA ALA A 13 75.33 -66.15 21.13
C ALA A 13 75.42 -64.80 20.37
N VAL A 14 76.56 -64.13 20.43
CA VAL A 14 76.77 -62.84 19.74
C VAL A 14 76.78 -63.02 18.21
N VAL A 15 77.40 -64.11 17.71
CA VAL A 15 77.45 -64.41 16.28
C VAL A 15 76.04 -64.65 15.70
N ALA A 16 75.16 -65.32 16.45
CA ALA A 16 73.79 -65.59 16.00
C ALA A 16 72.93 -64.32 15.79
N VAL A 17 73.07 -63.34 16.68
CA VAL A 17 72.30 -62.07 16.58
C VAL A 17 72.75 -61.24 15.37
N VAL A 18 74.07 -61.17 15.12
CA VAL A 18 74.63 -60.43 13.98
C VAL A 18 74.18 -61.01 12.64
N PHE A 19 74.09 -62.35 12.53
CA PHE A 19 73.66 -63.02 11.30
C PHE A 19 72.20 -62.73 10.93
N SER A 20 71.32 -62.58 11.94
CA SER A 20 69.91 -62.24 11.72
C SER A 20 69.75 -60.84 11.11
N ALA A 21 70.45 -59.84 11.67
CA ALA A 21 70.37 -58.45 11.20
C ALA A 21 70.90 -58.28 9.77
N PHE A 22 71.96 -59.01 9.40
CA PHE A 22 72.56 -58.94 8.07
C PHE A 22 71.60 -59.43 6.97
N ASN A 23 70.80 -60.46 7.26
CA ASN A 23 69.89 -61.04 6.28
C ASN A 23 68.69 -60.13 5.98
N THR A 24 68.23 -59.33 6.96
CA THR A 24 67.15 -58.34 6.76
C THR A 24 67.59 -57.19 5.83
N TYR A 25 68.84 -56.74 5.91
CA TYR A 25 69.36 -55.65 5.09
C TYR A 25 69.41 -56.01 3.59
N LEU A 26 69.89 -57.23 3.26
CA LEU A 26 70.04 -57.69 1.87
C LEU A 26 68.72 -57.81 1.10
N ILE A 27 67.60 -58.00 1.79
CA ILE A 27 66.27 -58.06 1.15
C ILE A 27 65.82 -56.65 0.72
N LEU A 28 66.09 -55.63 1.53
CA LEU A 28 65.67 -54.25 1.26
C LEU A 28 66.45 -53.62 0.10
N ASP A 29 67.76 -53.84 0.02
CA ASP A 29 68.60 -53.29 -1.05
C ASP A 29 68.19 -53.81 -2.45
N ARG A 30 67.82 -55.09 -2.53
CA ARG A 30 67.43 -55.74 -3.79
C ARG A 30 66.19 -55.14 -4.43
N ILE A 31 65.26 -54.63 -3.64
CA ILE A 31 64.01 -54.00 -4.13
C ILE A 31 64.34 -52.65 -4.81
N ASN A 32 65.24 -51.87 -4.24
CA ASN A 32 65.63 -50.53 -4.72
C ASN A 32 66.35 -50.57 -6.09
N VAL A 33 67.06 -51.66 -6.40
CA VAL A 33 67.80 -51.77 -7.67
C VAL A 33 66.87 -52.00 -8.88
N GLN A 34 65.73 -52.69 -8.72
CA GLN A 34 64.84 -52.95 -9.85
C GLN A 34 64.14 -51.68 -10.37
N GLU A 35 63.81 -50.71 -9.52
CA GLU A 35 63.13 -49.47 -9.95
C GLU A 35 64.00 -48.61 -10.88
N LYS A 36 65.33 -48.73 -10.83
CA LYS A 36 66.22 -47.91 -11.69
C LYS A 36 66.40 -48.43 -13.11
N LEU A 37 66.30 -49.74 -13.33
CA LEU A 37 66.71 -50.32 -14.62
C LEU A 37 65.69 -50.00 -15.74
N SER A 38 64.40 -49.94 -15.40
CA SER A 38 63.32 -49.63 -16.35
C SER A 38 63.36 -48.21 -16.92
N ALA A 39 64.19 -47.31 -16.37
CA ALA A 39 64.25 -45.91 -16.79
C ALA A 39 65.29 -45.60 -17.89
N GLN A 40 66.23 -46.52 -18.21
CA GLN A 40 67.33 -46.19 -19.13
C GLN A 40 67.14 -46.66 -20.59
N GLU A 41 66.33 -47.68 -20.86
CA GLU A 41 66.18 -48.21 -22.24
C GLU A 41 65.46 -47.24 -23.18
N GLU A 42 64.71 -46.28 -22.65
CA GLU A 42 63.92 -45.33 -23.45
C GLU A 42 64.79 -44.33 -24.26
N GLN A 43 66.06 -44.13 -23.91
CA GLN A 43 66.83 -42.95 -24.34
C GLN A 43 67.71 -43.08 -25.60
N ILE A 44 67.99 -44.28 -26.12
CA ILE A 44 69.08 -44.49 -27.09
C ILE A 44 68.67 -44.34 -28.57
N ASN A 45 67.39 -44.52 -28.92
CA ASN A 45 66.98 -44.70 -30.32
C ASN A 45 67.09 -43.45 -31.22
N ASP A 46 67.16 -42.24 -30.64
CA ASP A 46 66.82 -41.02 -31.39
C ASP A 46 67.93 -40.45 -32.30
N LEU A 47 69.18 -40.91 -32.20
CA LEU A 47 70.35 -40.06 -32.54
C LEU A 47 70.99 -40.21 -33.95
N GLN A 48 70.78 -41.30 -34.69
CA GLN A 48 71.67 -41.62 -35.83
C GLN A 48 71.37 -40.97 -37.20
N ASN A 49 70.20 -40.38 -37.42
CA ASN A 49 69.66 -40.11 -38.77
C ASN A 49 70.26 -38.92 -39.58
N ALA A 50 71.45 -38.37 -39.23
CA ALA A 50 71.71 -36.93 -39.48
C ALA A 50 72.68 -36.46 -40.61
N ILE A 51 73.45 -37.30 -41.33
CA ILE A 51 74.72 -36.84 -42.00
C ILE A 51 74.73 -36.83 -43.56
N TYR A 52 75.41 -37.79 -44.22
CA TYR A 52 75.43 -38.16 -45.67
C TYR A 52 75.61 -37.16 -46.89
N GLN A 53 75.36 -35.85 -46.90
CA GLN A 53 74.92 -35.16 -48.18
C GLN A 53 75.77 -33.98 -48.84
N LEU A 54 76.81 -34.15 -49.69
CA LEU A 54 77.53 -33.03 -50.45
C LEU A 54 78.31 -33.41 -51.77
N SER A 55 78.47 -32.49 -52.79
CA SER A 55 79.63 -32.25 -53.78
C SER A 55 79.35 -31.98 -55.32
N ILE A 56 80.40 -31.59 -56.12
CA ILE A 56 80.63 -31.65 -57.64
C ILE A 56 80.24 -30.45 -58.61
N GLN A 57 81.16 -29.93 -59.49
CA GLN A 57 80.96 -28.86 -60.57
C GLN A 57 82.07 -28.75 -61.71
N ASN A 58 81.90 -27.88 -62.78
CA ASN A 58 82.91 -27.10 -63.65
C ASN A 58 82.93 -27.19 -65.26
N GLU A 59 83.94 -26.57 -65.95
CA GLU A 59 84.39 -26.39 -67.40
C GLU A 59 83.87 -25.21 -68.30
N LYS A 60 82.59 -24.87 -68.29
CA LYS A 60 81.89 -24.39 -69.51
C LYS A 60 81.88 -22.86 -69.76
N LEU A 61 83.02 -22.16 -69.83
CA LEU A 61 83.03 -20.68 -69.68
C LEU A 61 83.00 -19.81 -70.96
N GLU A 62 83.57 -20.22 -72.11
CA GLU A 62 83.95 -19.25 -73.15
C GLU A 62 83.01 -19.11 -74.36
N GLU A 63 82.16 -20.11 -74.64
CA GLU A 63 81.09 -19.99 -75.64
C GLU A 63 80.05 -18.89 -75.29
N LEU A 64 80.11 -18.34 -74.07
CA LEU A 64 79.19 -17.33 -73.56
C LEU A 64 79.33 -15.92 -74.17
N GLN A 65 80.49 -15.48 -74.65
CA GLN A 65 80.70 -14.05 -74.93
C GLN A 65 80.13 -13.55 -76.27
N SER A 66 80.29 -14.29 -77.37
CA SER A 66 79.65 -13.93 -78.65
C SER A 66 78.13 -14.11 -78.61
N ALA A 67 77.66 -15.06 -77.78
CA ALA A 67 76.26 -15.18 -77.45
C ALA A 67 75.72 -13.93 -76.73
N LEU A 68 76.57 -13.16 -76.02
CA LEU A 68 76.16 -12.00 -75.24
C LEU A 68 75.70 -10.81 -76.11
N GLU A 69 76.49 -10.35 -77.08
CA GLU A 69 76.07 -9.21 -77.95
C GLU A 69 74.81 -9.54 -78.79
N GLN A 70 74.63 -10.81 -79.17
CA GLN A 70 73.40 -11.25 -79.83
C GLN A 70 72.21 -11.36 -78.86
N LEU A 71 72.46 -11.69 -77.59
CA LEU A 71 71.45 -11.62 -76.54
C LEU A 71 71.05 -10.17 -76.25
N ASP A 72 71.98 -9.20 -76.21
CA ASP A 72 71.67 -7.80 -75.90
C ASP A 72 70.70 -7.17 -76.93
N ALA A 73 70.96 -7.36 -78.24
CA ALA A 73 70.07 -6.85 -79.29
C ALA A 73 68.73 -7.61 -79.36
N GLN A 74 68.69 -8.89 -78.95
CA GLN A 74 67.45 -9.63 -78.78
C GLN A 74 66.70 -9.19 -77.52
N GLU A 75 67.40 -8.80 -76.45
CA GLU A 75 66.81 -8.33 -75.20
C GLU A 75 66.05 -7.02 -75.41
N GLU A 76 66.55 -6.08 -76.22
CA GLU A 76 65.81 -4.84 -76.53
C GLU A 76 64.49 -5.11 -77.26
N GLN A 77 64.49 -5.99 -78.28
CA GLN A 77 63.25 -6.40 -78.97
C GLN A 77 62.33 -7.25 -78.08
N ILE A 78 62.88 -8.12 -77.24
CA ILE A 78 62.12 -8.86 -76.22
C ILE A 78 61.49 -7.89 -75.24
N ASN A 79 62.15 -6.78 -74.86
CA ASN A 79 61.60 -5.80 -73.94
C ASN A 79 60.45 -4.98 -74.55
N GLU A 80 60.51 -4.57 -75.83
CA GLU A 80 59.35 -3.96 -76.50
C GLU A 80 58.17 -4.93 -76.65
N LEU A 81 58.45 -6.19 -77.01
CA LEU A 81 57.43 -7.25 -77.10
C LEU A 81 56.85 -7.58 -75.71
N LYS A 82 57.67 -7.60 -74.66
CA LYS A 82 57.27 -7.84 -73.27
C LYS A 82 56.39 -6.71 -72.76
N ASN A 83 56.75 -5.44 -72.99
CA ASN A 83 55.91 -4.29 -72.64
C ASN A 83 54.54 -4.33 -73.37
N SER A 84 54.50 -4.84 -74.60
CA SER A 84 53.27 -5.02 -75.37
C SER A 84 52.44 -6.21 -74.86
N LEU A 85 53.11 -7.31 -74.48
CA LEU A 85 52.51 -8.50 -73.90
C LEU A 85 51.98 -8.25 -72.49
N GLU A 86 52.69 -7.49 -71.64
CA GLU A 86 52.25 -7.10 -70.30
C GLU A 86 50.96 -6.26 -70.35
N ARG A 87 50.80 -5.40 -71.36
CA ARG A 87 49.54 -4.66 -71.57
C ARG A 87 48.36 -5.55 -71.97
N LEU A 88 48.60 -6.59 -72.77
CA LEU A 88 47.57 -7.55 -73.16
C LEU A 88 47.24 -8.51 -72.01
N ASN A 89 48.27 -9.04 -71.33
CA ASN A 89 48.11 -9.86 -70.12
C ASN A 89 47.36 -9.11 -69.02
N ALA A 90 47.64 -7.81 -68.80
CA ALA A 90 46.87 -6.99 -67.85
C ALA A 90 45.40 -6.81 -68.25
N THR A 91 45.06 -6.95 -69.55
CA THR A 91 43.66 -6.91 -70.02
C THR A 91 42.97 -8.27 -69.81
N ASP A 92 43.67 -9.39 -70.06
CA ASP A 92 43.17 -10.73 -69.73
C ASP A 92 43.06 -10.94 -68.21
N GLU A 93 43.97 -10.36 -67.42
CA GLU A 93 43.93 -10.29 -65.96
C GLU A 93 42.69 -9.52 -65.49
N GLN A 94 42.42 -8.32 -66.02
CA GLN A 94 41.19 -7.57 -65.73
C GLN A 94 39.91 -8.33 -66.13
N ILE A 95 39.91 -9.08 -67.23
CA ILE A 95 38.77 -9.94 -67.62
C ILE A 95 38.62 -11.14 -66.68
N SER A 96 39.74 -11.70 -66.20
CA SER A 96 39.76 -12.76 -65.19
C SER A 96 39.24 -12.27 -63.85
N GLU A 97 39.68 -11.09 -63.39
CA GLU A 97 39.18 -10.39 -62.20
C GLU A 97 37.67 -10.13 -62.31
N LEU A 98 37.20 -9.58 -63.42
CA LEU A 98 35.76 -9.34 -63.65
C LEU A 98 34.94 -10.63 -63.68
N ARG A 99 35.48 -11.74 -64.20
CA ARG A 99 34.83 -13.06 -64.14
C ARG A 99 34.81 -13.60 -62.71
N SER A 100 35.91 -13.46 -61.97
CA SER A 100 35.99 -13.85 -60.56
C SER A 100 34.99 -13.06 -59.71
N ALA A 101 34.96 -11.73 -59.86
CA ALA A 101 34.01 -10.85 -59.20
C ALA A 101 32.55 -11.14 -59.61
N LEU A 102 32.28 -11.56 -60.85
CA LEU A 102 30.96 -11.99 -61.28
C LEU A 102 30.53 -13.31 -60.65
N GLU A 103 31.41 -14.31 -60.54
CA GLU A 103 31.10 -15.57 -59.84
C GLU A 103 30.96 -15.36 -58.33
N GLU A 104 31.78 -14.49 -57.73
CA GLU A 104 31.62 -14.06 -56.34
C GLU A 104 30.27 -13.35 -56.12
N ALA A 105 29.91 -12.41 -57.00
CA ALA A 105 28.61 -11.72 -56.94
C ALA A 105 27.43 -12.68 -57.11
N LYS A 106 27.53 -13.71 -57.99
CA LYS A 106 26.53 -14.78 -58.08
C LYS A 106 26.44 -15.59 -56.79
N GLY A 107 27.57 -15.98 -56.21
CA GLY A 107 27.62 -16.70 -54.93
C GLY A 107 26.95 -15.89 -53.81
N ASN A 108 27.25 -14.60 -53.73
CA ASN A 108 26.64 -13.67 -52.79
C ASN A 108 25.11 -13.50 -53.02
N ILE A 109 24.65 -13.50 -54.28
CA ILE A 109 23.22 -13.47 -54.62
C ILE A 109 22.50 -14.76 -54.21
N GLU A 110 23.08 -15.94 -54.44
CA GLU A 110 22.46 -17.20 -54.01
C GLU A 110 22.45 -17.35 -52.48
N ALA A 111 23.51 -16.90 -51.79
CA ALA A 111 23.51 -16.79 -50.34
C ALA A 111 22.42 -15.84 -49.82
N ALA A 112 22.24 -14.67 -50.45
CA ALA A 112 21.18 -13.72 -50.10
C ALA A 112 19.77 -14.29 -50.33
N LYS A 113 19.54 -15.03 -51.42
CA LYS A 113 18.27 -15.75 -51.67
C LYS A 113 18.00 -16.81 -50.61
N SER A 114 19.01 -17.59 -50.21
CA SER A 114 18.90 -18.59 -49.14
C SER A 114 18.52 -17.94 -47.80
N ASN A 115 19.18 -16.84 -47.45
CA ASN A 115 18.88 -16.06 -46.25
C ASN A 115 17.45 -15.49 -46.29
N LEU A 116 17.01 -14.95 -47.43
CA LEU A 116 15.64 -14.45 -47.62
C LEU A 116 14.58 -15.55 -47.49
N SER A 117 14.86 -16.76 -48.00
CA SER A 117 13.98 -17.92 -47.85
C SER A 117 13.88 -18.34 -46.37
N ASN A 118 15.00 -18.39 -45.65
CA ASN A 118 15.01 -18.69 -44.22
C ASN A 118 14.22 -17.65 -43.41
N LEU A 119 14.46 -16.36 -43.66
CA LEU A 119 13.71 -15.26 -43.03
C LEU A 119 12.21 -15.32 -43.33
N THR A 120 11.82 -15.69 -44.56
CA THR A 120 10.41 -15.88 -44.94
C THR A 120 9.74 -17.01 -44.15
N ASN A 121 10.46 -18.12 -43.92
CA ASN A 121 9.98 -19.22 -43.10
C ASN A 121 9.85 -18.81 -41.62
N GLN A 122 10.83 -18.06 -41.09
CA GLN A 122 10.78 -17.52 -39.73
C GLN A 122 9.61 -16.56 -39.51
N ILE A 123 9.37 -15.63 -40.44
CA ILE A 123 8.21 -14.72 -40.40
C ILE A 123 6.89 -15.51 -40.45
N SER A 124 6.83 -16.55 -41.28
CA SER A 124 5.63 -17.41 -41.38
C SER A 124 5.34 -18.15 -40.07
N ALA A 125 6.37 -18.72 -39.43
CA ALA A 125 6.25 -19.37 -38.12
C ALA A 125 5.87 -18.38 -37.01
N LEU A 126 6.46 -17.17 -37.00
CA LEU A 126 6.13 -16.11 -36.04
C LEU A 126 4.68 -15.62 -36.20
N ASN A 127 4.20 -15.44 -37.44
CA ASN A 127 2.81 -15.10 -37.72
C ASN A 127 1.85 -16.19 -37.24
N GLN A 128 2.19 -17.47 -37.44
CA GLN A 128 1.38 -18.59 -36.94
C GLN A 128 1.33 -18.62 -35.41
N SER A 129 2.48 -18.46 -34.75
CA SER A 129 2.57 -18.38 -33.28
C SER A 129 1.80 -17.19 -32.71
N THR A 130 1.88 -16.02 -33.38
CA THR A 130 1.16 -14.81 -32.98
C THR A 130 -0.35 -14.98 -33.15
N SER A 131 -0.80 -15.61 -34.24
CA SER A 131 -2.21 -15.91 -34.48
C SER A 131 -2.78 -16.90 -33.45
N ALA A 132 -2.00 -17.90 -33.05
CA ALA A 132 -2.38 -18.83 -31.98
C ALA A 132 -2.50 -18.11 -30.62
N GLY A 133 -1.50 -17.29 -30.24
CA GLY A 133 -1.54 -16.51 -29.01
C GLY A 133 -2.69 -15.49 -28.96
N LEU A 134 -3.06 -14.89 -30.09
CA LEU A 134 -4.23 -14.01 -30.20
C LEU A 134 -5.55 -14.78 -30.04
N ALA A 135 -5.64 -16.02 -30.52
CA ALA A 135 -6.82 -16.86 -30.32
C ALA A 135 -6.96 -17.30 -28.85
N GLU A 136 -5.87 -17.71 -28.21
CA GLU A 136 -5.82 -18.02 -26.77
C GLU A 136 -6.21 -16.80 -25.92
N LEU A 137 -5.71 -15.61 -26.27
CA LEU A 137 -6.08 -14.36 -25.60
C LEU A 137 -7.56 -14.02 -25.79
N GLY A 138 -8.13 -14.25 -26.98
CA GLY A 138 -9.57 -14.11 -27.23
C GLY A 138 -10.41 -15.01 -26.32
N THR A 139 -10.06 -16.29 -26.21
CA THR A 139 -10.71 -17.23 -25.29
C THR A 139 -10.57 -16.81 -23.82
N ALA A 140 -9.43 -16.25 -23.42
CA ALA A 140 -9.21 -15.72 -22.08
C ALA A 140 -10.10 -14.49 -21.78
N VAL A 141 -10.29 -13.59 -22.76
CA VAL A 141 -11.20 -12.43 -22.66
C VAL A 141 -12.65 -12.89 -22.51
N GLU A 142 -13.13 -13.80 -23.37
CA GLU A 142 -14.49 -14.37 -23.26
C GLU A 142 -14.73 -15.03 -21.89
N THR A 143 -13.72 -15.74 -21.35
CA THR A 143 -13.78 -16.33 -20.01
C THR A 143 -13.87 -15.27 -18.92
N LEU A 144 -13.12 -14.18 -19.05
CA LEU A 144 -13.11 -13.08 -18.09
C LEU A 144 -14.43 -12.29 -18.09
N GLU A 145 -15.03 -12.05 -19.26
CA GLU A 145 -16.37 -11.45 -19.38
C GLU A 145 -17.45 -12.32 -18.70
N GLN A 146 -17.39 -13.64 -18.88
CA GLN A 146 -18.29 -14.57 -18.18
C GLN A 146 -18.10 -14.55 -16.66
N LEU A 147 -16.85 -14.52 -16.18
CA LEU A 147 -16.55 -14.41 -14.75
C LEU A 147 -17.04 -13.09 -14.15
N MET A 148 -16.89 -11.97 -14.85
CA MET A 148 -17.42 -10.67 -14.42
C MET A 148 -18.95 -10.66 -14.34
N SER A 149 -19.63 -11.28 -15.31
CA SER A 149 -21.09 -11.45 -15.29
C SER A 149 -21.55 -12.31 -14.09
N ASN A 150 -20.86 -13.42 -13.84
CA ASN A 150 -21.14 -14.29 -12.69
C ASN A 150 -20.91 -13.56 -11.35
N LEU A 151 -19.86 -12.74 -11.25
CA LEU A 151 -19.57 -11.95 -10.05
C LEU A 151 -20.66 -10.91 -9.77
N SER A 152 -21.13 -10.20 -10.81
CA SER A 152 -22.23 -9.23 -10.69
C SER A 152 -23.55 -9.89 -10.22
N ASN A 153 -23.86 -11.09 -10.73
CA ASN A 153 -25.00 -11.86 -10.26
C ASN A 153 -24.85 -12.33 -8.80
N LEU A 154 -23.62 -12.69 -8.39
CA LEU A 154 -23.33 -13.07 -7.01
C LEU A 154 -23.49 -11.89 -6.05
N ASP A 155 -23.00 -10.71 -6.39
CA ASP A 155 -23.19 -9.48 -5.60
C ASP A 155 -24.68 -9.17 -5.39
N ALA A 156 -25.51 -9.30 -6.43
CA ALA A 156 -26.95 -9.10 -6.31
C ALA A 156 -27.60 -10.10 -5.31
N ILE A 157 -27.21 -11.37 -5.36
CA ILE A 157 -27.71 -12.42 -4.44
C ILE A 157 -27.19 -12.18 -3.02
N VAL A 158 -25.91 -11.83 -2.85
CA VAL A 158 -25.30 -11.54 -1.55
C VAL A 158 -25.96 -10.33 -0.91
N ASN A 159 -26.20 -9.25 -1.66
CA ASN A 159 -26.94 -8.09 -1.16
C ASN A 159 -28.38 -8.46 -0.76
N GLN A 160 -29.09 -9.29 -1.54
CA GLN A 160 -30.42 -9.77 -1.16
C GLN A 160 -30.42 -10.67 0.10
N LEU A 161 -29.29 -11.31 0.44
CA LEU A 161 -29.15 -12.16 1.63
C LEU A 161 -28.63 -11.42 2.87
N LEU A 162 -27.91 -10.31 2.69
CA LEU A 162 -27.32 -9.53 3.79
C LEU A 162 -28.19 -8.34 4.23
N TYR A 163 -28.98 -7.76 3.31
CA TYR A 163 -29.83 -6.62 3.60
C TYR A 163 -31.24 -7.11 3.96
N LEU A 164 -31.56 -7.05 5.23
CA LEU A 164 -32.89 -7.29 5.78
C LEU A 164 -33.86 -6.21 5.28
N THR A 165 -35.13 -6.57 5.09
CA THR A 165 -36.18 -5.56 4.91
C THR A 165 -36.37 -4.74 6.20
N PRO A 166 -36.90 -3.50 6.12
CA PRO A 166 -37.16 -2.70 7.33
C PRO A 166 -38.01 -3.39 8.40
N ALA A 167 -38.91 -4.30 7.99
CA ALA A 167 -39.70 -5.10 8.90
C ALA A 167 -38.87 -6.19 9.62
N GLU A 168 -37.92 -6.82 8.92
CA GLU A 168 -37.02 -7.81 9.51
C GLU A 168 -35.98 -7.15 10.44
N VAL A 169 -35.44 -5.98 10.08
CA VAL A 169 -34.63 -5.14 10.99
C VAL A 169 -35.41 -4.83 12.27
N TYR A 170 -36.66 -4.38 12.12
CA TYR A 170 -37.52 -4.07 13.26
C TYR A 170 -37.75 -5.29 14.15
N GLU A 171 -38.21 -6.43 13.59
CA GLU A 171 -38.48 -7.65 14.36
C GLU A 171 -37.24 -8.21 15.08
N ALA A 172 -36.05 -8.03 14.49
CA ALA A 172 -34.78 -8.42 15.11
C ALA A 172 -34.35 -7.48 16.25
N SER A 173 -34.71 -6.19 16.19
CA SER A 173 -34.11 -5.15 17.04
C SER A 173 -35.05 -4.49 18.04
N TYR A 174 -36.38 -4.54 17.88
CA TYR A 174 -37.32 -3.76 18.70
C TYR A 174 -37.23 -4.06 20.21
N ARG A 175 -36.96 -5.32 20.59
CA ARG A 175 -36.84 -5.76 21.99
C ARG A 175 -35.64 -5.17 22.72
N SER A 176 -34.66 -4.69 21.98
CA SER A 176 -33.45 -4.04 22.48
C SER A 176 -33.71 -2.57 22.82
N VAL A 177 -34.77 -1.98 22.26
CA VAL A 177 -35.14 -0.58 22.45
C VAL A 177 -35.97 -0.43 23.71
N VAL A 178 -35.67 0.61 24.49
CA VAL A 178 -36.32 0.89 25.77
C VAL A 178 -36.95 2.27 25.77
N LEU A 179 -38.03 2.42 26.53
CA LEU A 179 -38.63 3.71 26.86
C LEU A 179 -37.98 4.23 28.14
N ILE A 180 -37.36 5.41 28.05
CA ILE A 180 -36.77 6.11 29.19
C ILE A 180 -37.80 7.10 29.72
N ARG A 181 -38.00 7.12 31.04
CA ARG A 181 -38.89 8.05 31.74
C ARG A 181 -38.13 8.75 32.84
N THR A 182 -38.27 10.07 32.88
CA THR A 182 -37.72 10.92 33.94
C THR A 182 -38.85 11.77 34.56
N PRO A 183 -38.63 12.44 35.69
CA PRO A 183 -39.54 13.46 36.23
C PRO A 183 -40.02 14.52 35.23
N LEU A 184 -39.14 15.01 34.35
CA LEU A 184 -39.42 16.11 33.42
C LEU A 184 -39.84 15.65 32.02
N GLY A 185 -39.54 14.40 31.63
CA GLY A 185 -39.77 13.95 30.25
C GLY A 185 -39.72 12.45 30.01
N GLN A 186 -39.56 12.12 28.73
CA GLN A 186 -39.36 10.75 28.27
C GLN A 186 -38.66 10.72 26.92
N GLY A 187 -37.84 9.71 26.72
CA GLY A 187 -37.13 9.45 25.47
C GLY A 187 -37.03 7.96 25.20
N SER A 188 -36.12 7.58 24.33
CA SER A 188 -35.79 6.21 23.98
C SER A 188 -34.33 5.93 24.30
N GLY A 189 -33.99 4.65 24.40
CA GLY A 189 -32.61 4.19 24.45
C GLY A 189 -32.54 2.80 23.84
N PHE A 190 -31.35 2.22 23.79
CA PHE A 190 -31.18 0.82 23.40
C PHE A 190 -30.13 0.13 24.24
N LEU A 191 -30.36 -1.16 24.51
CA LEU A 191 -29.35 -2.05 25.08
C LEU A 191 -28.17 -2.13 24.11
N TYR A 192 -26.97 -1.89 24.63
CA TYR A 192 -25.73 -1.85 23.87
C TYR A 192 -24.70 -2.77 24.52
N TYR A 193 -23.95 -3.53 23.72
CA TYR A 193 -22.85 -4.42 24.14
C TYR A 193 -23.26 -5.62 25.03
N ASN A 194 -24.00 -5.39 26.12
CA ASN A 194 -24.54 -6.41 27.01
C ASN A 194 -25.93 -6.00 27.56
N SER A 195 -26.63 -6.91 28.26
CA SER A 195 -27.99 -6.70 28.77
C SER A 195 -28.08 -5.82 30.04
N SER A 196 -27.04 -5.05 30.36
CA SER A 196 -26.97 -4.13 31.51
C SER A 196 -26.56 -2.69 31.16
N ILE A 197 -26.18 -2.42 29.91
CA ILE A 197 -25.78 -1.10 29.42
C ILE A 197 -26.82 -0.59 28.42
N ILE A 198 -27.23 0.67 28.57
CA ILE A 198 -28.15 1.36 27.66
C ILE A 198 -27.48 2.64 27.17
N VAL A 199 -27.57 2.89 25.85
CA VAL A 199 -27.15 4.15 25.23
C VAL A 199 -28.41 4.98 24.90
N THR A 200 -28.32 6.29 25.11
CA THR A 200 -29.37 7.28 24.82
C THR A 200 -28.74 8.66 24.55
N ASN A 201 -29.55 9.70 24.37
CA ASN A 201 -29.08 11.09 24.29
C ASN A 201 -28.87 11.70 25.68
N TYR A 202 -27.99 12.70 25.79
CA TYR A 202 -27.74 13.43 27.04
C TYR A 202 -28.99 14.20 27.50
N HIS A 203 -29.63 14.95 26.60
CA HIS A 203 -30.83 15.75 26.94
C HIS A 203 -32.05 14.93 27.41
N VAL A 204 -32.02 13.60 27.26
CA VAL A 204 -33.06 12.69 27.77
C VAL A 204 -32.90 12.41 29.27
N VAL A 205 -31.70 12.64 29.83
CA VAL A 205 -31.31 12.31 31.21
C VAL A 205 -30.57 13.42 31.96
N GLU A 206 -30.35 14.57 31.31
CA GLU A 206 -29.76 15.79 31.89
C GLU A 206 -30.43 16.19 33.21
N ASP A 207 -29.64 16.44 34.25
CA ASP A 207 -30.04 16.75 35.64
C ASP A 207 -30.97 15.73 36.35
N GLU A 208 -31.29 14.58 35.73
CA GLU A 208 -32.31 13.67 36.22
C GLU A 208 -31.76 12.58 37.15
N THR A 209 -32.25 12.56 38.39
CA THR A 209 -31.84 11.59 39.42
C THR A 209 -32.78 10.38 39.56
N ASP A 210 -33.96 10.42 38.94
CA ASP A 210 -34.98 9.35 39.00
C ASP A 210 -35.30 8.78 37.60
N ILE A 211 -34.29 8.21 36.95
CA ILE A 211 -34.39 7.61 35.61
C ILE A 211 -34.97 6.20 35.70
N LYS A 212 -36.14 5.99 35.06
CA LYS A 212 -36.79 4.68 34.95
C LYS A 212 -36.80 4.19 33.52
N ILE A 213 -36.45 2.92 33.34
CA ILE A 213 -36.44 2.22 32.06
C ILE A 213 -37.67 1.31 32.01
N GLU A 214 -38.43 1.36 30.92
CA GLU A 214 -39.51 0.43 30.56
C GLU A 214 -39.11 -0.37 29.32
N PHE A 215 -39.07 -1.70 29.44
CA PHE A 215 -38.77 -2.62 28.34
C PHE A 215 -40.02 -2.99 27.54
N PHE A 216 -39.84 -3.65 26.39
CA PHE A 216 -40.91 -4.11 25.50
C PHE A 216 -41.99 -4.96 26.21
N ASP A 217 -41.61 -5.73 27.24
CA ASP A 217 -42.51 -6.57 28.05
C ASP A 217 -43.25 -5.82 29.17
N ARG A 218 -43.09 -4.48 29.24
CA ARG A 218 -43.61 -3.58 30.28
C ARG A 218 -42.98 -3.72 31.66
N THR A 219 -41.95 -4.56 31.82
CA THR A 219 -41.16 -4.53 33.05
C THR A 219 -40.44 -3.19 33.18
N ARG A 220 -40.25 -2.74 34.42
CA ARG A 220 -39.61 -1.48 34.74
C ARG A 220 -38.48 -1.67 35.74
N THR A 221 -37.40 -0.94 35.53
CA THR A 221 -36.25 -0.91 36.44
C THR A 221 -35.71 0.51 36.59
N GLN A 222 -34.97 0.75 37.66
CA GLN A 222 -34.20 1.98 37.83
C GLN A 222 -32.91 1.89 37.02
N ALA A 223 -32.52 2.98 36.38
CA ALA A 223 -31.19 3.15 35.80
C ALA A 223 -30.31 4.08 36.64
N THR A 224 -29.00 3.93 36.49
CA THR A 224 -27.98 4.85 37.01
C THR A 224 -27.11 5.31 35.86
N VAL A 225 -26.89 6.61 35.72
CA VAL A 225 -25.94 7.17 34.74
C VAL A 225 -24.53 6.66 35.07
N ILE A 226 -23.84 6.09 34.07
CA ILE A 226 -22.42 5.75 34.17
C ILE A 226 -21.59 7.01 33.88
N GLY A 227 -21.95 7.68 32.79
CA GLY A 227 -21.44 8.98 32.38
C GLY A 227 -22.23 9.49 31.18
N SER A 228 -21.97 10.74 30.81
CA SER A 228 -22.65 11.41 29.71
C SER A 228 -21.82 12.56 29.18
N ASP A 229 -22.04 12.91 27.93
CA ASP A 229 -21.43 14.04 27.26
C ASP A 229 -22.48 14.91 26.57
N ALA A 230 -22.46 16.21 26.90
CA ALA A 230 -23.37 17.20 26.36
C ALA A 230 -22.97 17.63 24.94
N TYR A 231 -21.67 17.60 24.61
CA TYR A 231 -21.13 18.11 23.35
C TYR A 231 -21.49 17.23 22.15
N ALA A 232 -21.61 15.92 22.34
CA ALA A 232 -22.12 14.94 21.38
C ALA A 232 -23.59 14.57 21.59
N ASP A 233 -24.24 15.06 22.65
CA ASP A 233 -25.58 14.66 23.09
C ASP A 233 -25.71 13.13 23.30
N VAL A 234 -24.82 12.52 24.11
CA VAL A 234 -24.81 11.07 24.36
C VAL A 234 -24.74 10.77 25.86
N ALA A 235 -25.51 9.79 26.32
CA ALA A 235 -25.42 9.27 27.69
C ALA A 235 -25.41 7.75 27.73
N VAL A 236 -24.67 7.21 28.72
CA VAL A 236 -24.57 5.77 28.99
C VAL A 236 -25.16 5.48 30.36
N LEU A 237 -26.13 4.57 30.40
CA LEU A 237 -26.85 4.16 31.59
C LEU A 237 -26.57 2.70 31.93
N SER A 238 -26.58 2.38 33.22
CA SER A 238 -26.56 1.02 33.74
C SER A 238 -27.95 0.60 34.25
N VAL A 239 -28.31 -0.67 34.03
CA VAL A 239 -29.50 -1.32 34.61
C VAL A 239 -29.14 -2.68 35.22
N PRO A 240 -29.76 -3.10 36.33
CA PRO A 240 -29.41 -4.35 37.00
C PRO A 240 -29.80 -5.60 36.20
N THR A 241 -30.89 -5.54 35.43
CA THR A 241 -31.43 -6.64 34.62
C THR A 241 -32.27 -6.09 33.47
N ALA A 242 -32.15 -6.71 32.29
CA ALA A 242 -33.11 -6.62 31.20
C ALA A 242 -33.81 -7.98 30.97
N PRO A 243 -34.95 -8.05 30.26
CA PRO A 243 -35.60 -9.30 29.90
C PRO A 243 -34.69 -10.21 29.06
N THR A 244 -34.82 -11.53 29.22
CA THR A 244 -33.95 -12.53 28.59
C THR A 244 -34.04 -12.57 27.05
N GLU A 245 -35.14 -12.08 26.50
CA GLU A 245 -35.44 -12.02 25.08
C GLU A 245 -34.98 -10.70 24.43
N ALA A 246 -34.42 -9.78 25.21
CA ALA A 246 -33.82 -8.53 24.73
C ALA A 246 -32.35 -8.77 24.38
N THR A 247 -32.03 -8.70 23.09
CA THR A 247 -30.67 -8.89 22.57
C THR A 247 -29.99 -7.53 22.43
N PRO A 248 -28.82 -7.27 23.06
CA PRO A 248 -28.11 -5.99 22.91
C PRO A 248 -27.70 -5.73 21.46
N LEU A 249 -27.80 -4.46 21.04
CA LEU A 249 -27.35 -4.01 19.74
C LEU A 249 -25.85 -3.75 19.74
N THR A 250 -25.29 -3.68 18.53
CA THR A 250 -23.88 -3.35 18.28
C THR A 250 -23.80 -2.22 17.26
N PHE A 251 -22.78 -1.38 17.39
CA PHE A 251 -22.43 -0.39 16.37
C PHE A 251 -22.09 -1.05 15.02
N GLY A 252 -22.37 -0.29 13.96
CA GLY A 252 -22.05 -0.61 12.57
C GLY A 252 -20.94 0.29 12.04
N ASN A 253 -20.84 0.36 10.71
CA ASN A 253 -19.84 1.21 10.06
C ASN A 253 -20.30 2.67 9.98
N GLN A 254 -19.35 3.57 9.68
CA GLN A 254 -19.62 4.97 9.37
C GLN A 254 -20.71 5.11 8.29
N SER A 255 -21.62 6.06 8.53
CA SER A 255 -22.75 6.35 7.65
C SER A 255 -22.36 7.05 6.36
N VAL A 256 -23.10 6.79 5.27
CA VAL A 256 -22.94 7.47 3.97
C VAL A 256 -24.25 8.09 3.47
N ILE A 257 -24.15 9.14 2.65
CA ILE A 257 -25.31 9.79 2.02
C ILE A 257 -26.05 8.79 1.13
N GLY A 258 -27.38 8.76 1.22
CA GLY A 258 -28.24 7.84 0.47
C GLY A 258 -28.36 6.44 1.08
N GLN A 259 -27.69 6.16 2.21
CA GLN A 259 -27.87 4.92 2.96
C GLN A 259 -29.31 4.81 3.49
N GLN A 260 -29.97 3.69 3.21
CA GLN A 260 -31.29 3.39 3.76
C GLN A 260 -31.15 2.99 5.23
N VAL A 261 -32.01 3.56 6.08
CA VAL A 261 -31.97 3.41 7.54
C VAL A 261 -33.35 3.25 8.15
N VAL A 262 -33.37 2.60 9.32
CA VAL A 262 -34.53 2.33 10.17
C VAL A 262 -34.31 3.02 11.52
N ALA A 263 -35.23 3.89 11.93
CA ALA A 263 -35.29 4.41 13.28
C ALA A 263 -36.33 3.62 14.08
N ILE A 264 -35.99 3.22 15.30
CA ILE A 264 -36.93 2.59 16.24
C ILE A 264 -36.95 3.43 17.53
N GLY A 265 -38.14 3.79 18.00
CA GLY A 265 -38.29 4.61 19.21
C GLY A 265 -39.69 4.52 19.82
N ASN A 266 -39.92 5.31 20.87
CA ASN A 266 -41.14 5.29 21.67
C ASN A 266 -41.89 6.64 21.66
N PRO A 267 -42.29 7.14 20.48
CA PRO A 267 -42.85 8.48 20.32
C PRO A 267 -44.14 8.64 21.13
N LEU A 268 -44.21 9.72 21.91
CA LEU A 268 -45.32 10.02 22.83
C LEU A 268 -45.66 8.88 23.83
N GLY A 269 -44.76 7.92 24.05
CA GLY A 269 -44.98 6.76 24.92
C GLY A 269 -45.80 5.64 24.27
N LEU A 270 -46.13 5.78 22.97
CA LEU A 270 -46.46 4.64 22.12
C LEU A 270 -45.15 3.89 21.89
N THR A 271 -45.06 2.66 22.36
CA THR A 271 -43.81 1.90 22.25
C THR A 271 -43.60 1.37 20.84
N GLU A 272 -42.34 1.11 20.52
CA GLU A 272 -41.94 0.27 19.38
C GLU A 272 -42.39 0.82 18.01
N SER A 273 -42.32 2.13 17.81
CA SER A 273 -42.64 2.75 16.51
C SER A 273 -41.47 2.69 15.55
N LEU A 274 -41.74 2.17 14.35
CA LEU A 274 -40.81 2.09 13.22
C LEU A 274 -40.93 3.34 12.32
N SER A 275 -39.80 3.91 11.93
CA SER A 275 -39.69 4.88 10.82
C SER A 275 -38.56 4.48 9.87
N VAL A 276 -38.75 4.70 8.57
CA VAL A 276 -37.83 4.25 7.52
C VAL A 276 -37.54 5.42 6.60
N GLY A 277 -36.30 5.56 6.17
CA GLY A 277 -35.90 6.56 5.18
C GLY A 277 -34.41 6.51 4.88
N TYR A 278 -33.81 7.68 4.65
CA TYR A 278 -32.43 7.77 4.17
C TYR A 278 -31.62 8.82 4.92
N ILE A 279 -30.29 8.63 4.93
CA ILE A 279 -29.35 9.66 5.37
C ILE A 279 -29.21 10.70 4.25
N SER A 280 -29.70 11.92 4.47
CA SER A 280 -29.68 13.02 3.49
C SER A 280 -28.33 13.71 3.38
N GLN A 281 -27.63 13.84 4.50
CA GLN A 281 -26.33 14.51 4.61
C GLN A 281 -25.55 13.93 5.80
N VAL A 282 -24.23 13.86 5.65
CA VAL A 282 -23.28 13.56 6.72
C VAL A 282 -22.45 14.81 7.02
N ASN A 283 -21.76 14.83 8.16
CA ASN A 283 -20.88 15.93 8.56
C ASN A 283 -21.59 17.30 8.59
N ARG A 284 -22.86 17.37 9.00
CA ARG A 284 -23.57 18.65 9.15
C ARG A 284 -23.36 19.18 10.57
N LEU A 285 -23.04 20.46 10.75
CA LEU A 285 -23.15 21.10 12.07
C LEU A 285 -24.55 21.70 12.26
N LEU A 286 -24.97 21.79 13.52
CA LEU A 286 -26.17 22.52 13.93
C LEU A 286 -25.77 23.65 14.86
N ASP A 287 -26.44 24.79 14.70
CA ASP A 287 -26.36 25.93 15.62
C ASP A 287 -27.31 25.66 16.80
N LEU A 288 -26.95 24.66 17.62
CA LEU A 288 -27.71 24.19 18.77
C LEU A 288 -26.75 23.96 19.95
N GLU A 289 -26.64 24.93 20.85
CA GLU A 289 -25.87 24.76 22.08
C GLU A 289 -26.47 23.63 22.94
N PRO A 290 -25.65 22.77 23.60
CA PRO A 290 -24.19 22.74 23.58
C PRO A 290 -23.58 21.84 22.49
N ILE A 291 -24.36 21.30 21.55
CA ILE A 291 -23.87 20.32 20.56
C ILE A 291 -22.84 20.95 19.61
N ILE A 292 -21.63 20.38 19.58
CA ILE A 292 -20.52 20.83 18.72
C ILE A 292 -20.09 19.79 17.69
N VAL A 293 -20.50 18.54 17.86
CA VAL A 293 -20.13 17.45 16.95
C VAL A 293 -20.96 17.49 15.67
N PRO A 294 -20.43 17.04 14.53
CA PRO A 294 -21.26 16.86 13.35
C PRO A 294 -22.32 15.76 13.52
N ILE A 295 -23.43 15.96 12.82
CA ILE A 295 -24.62 15.09 12.83
C ILE A 295 -24.88 14.44 11.46
N LEU A 296 -25.70 13.39 11.49
CA LEU A 296 -26.39 12.85 10.32
C LEU A 296 -27.72 13.59 10.13
N GLN A 297 -27.99 14.15 8.95
CA GLN A 297 -29.32 14.62 8.58
C GLN A 297 -30.16 13.47 8.02
N LEU A 298 -31.41 13.36 8.43
CA LEU A 298 -32.30 12.24 8.08
C LEU A 298 -33.54 12.69 7.28
N ASP A 299 -33.86 11.93 6.23
CA ASP A 299 -35.13 11.96 5.52
C ASP A 299 -36.05 10.84 6.04
N LEU A 300 -36.42 10.94 7.32
CA LEU A 300 -37.42 10.12 7.99
C LEU A 300 -38.00 10.88 9.17
N THR A 301 -39.18 10.49 9.66
CA THR A 301 -39.84 11.13 10.80
C THR A 301 -39.23 10.68 12.13
N VAL A 302 -38.67 11.61 12.92
CA VAL A 302 -38.27 11.35 14.31
C VAL A 302 -39.15 12.19 15.24
N ALA A 303 -40.23 11.59 15.75
CA ALA A 303 -41.21 12.27 16.60
C ALA A 303 -40.77 12.35 18.07
N PRO A 304 -41.22 13.36 18.85
CA PRO A 304 -40.87 13.51 20.26
C PRO A 304 -41.10 12.24 21.09
N GLY A 305 -40.08 11.86 21.87
CA GLY A 305 -40.00 10.57 22.57
C GLY A 305 -39.14 9.51 21.86
N SER A 306 -38.78 9.71 20.58
CA SER A 306 -37.80 8.88 19.88
C SER A 306 -36.34 9.31 20.10
N SER A 307 -36.06 10.46 20.71
CA SER A 307 -34.69 10.88 21.08
C SER A 307 -33.98 9.77 21.87
N GLY A 308 -32.73 9.46 21.51
CA GLY A 308 -31.93 8.39 22.10
C GLY A 308 -32.18 6.99 21.51
N GLY A 309 -33.16 6.85 20.62
CA GLY A 309 -33.42 5.59 19.90
C GLY A 309 -32.33 5.25 18.88
N PRO A 310 -32.14 3.96 18.52
CA PRO A 310 -31.16 3.57 17.52
C PRO A 310 -31.62 3.92 16.10
N LEU A 311 -30.70 4.48 15.32
CA LEU A 311 -30.75 4.50 13.87
C LEU A 311 -29.97 3.28 13.35
N LEU A 312 -30.65 2.39 12.63
CA LEU A 312 -30.15 1.09 12.17
C LEU A 312 -29.95 1.08 10.66
N ASP A 313 -28.88 0.44 10.21
CA ASP A 313 -28.77 0.00 8.82
C ASP A 313 -29.60 -1.27 8.55
N MET A 314 -29.67 -1.67 7.27
CA MET A 314 -30.41 -2.87 6.85
C MET A 314 -29.73 -4.20 7.28
N THR A 315 -28.61 -4.16 7.99
CA THR A 315 -28.00 -5.35 8.62
C THR A 315 -28.34 -5.45 10.11
N GLY A 316 -29.13 -4.49 10.64
CA GLY A 316 -29.49 -4.41 12.06
C GLY A 316 -28.38 -3.84 12.95
N LYS A 317 -27.41 -3.12 12.37
CA LYS A 317 -26.34 -2.45 13.12
C LYS A 317 -26.66 -0.97 13.35
N VAL A 318 -26.29 -0.47 14.52
CA VAL A 318 -26.52 0.94 14.89
C VAL A 318 -25.54 1.83 14.14
N VAL A 319 -26.04 2.72 13.31
CA VAL A 319 -25.26 3.71 12.53
C VAL A 319 -25.43 5.14 13.03
N GLY A 320 -26.33 5.36 14.00
CA GLY A 320 -26.40 6.59 14.79
C GLY A 320 -27.44 6.52 15.92
N ILE A 321 -27.54 7.59 16.70
CA ILE A 321 -28.52 7.76 17.80
C ILE A 321 -29.47 8.90 17.41
N THR A 322 -30.76 8.62 17.20
CA THR A 322 -31.71 9.61 16.70
C THR A 322 -32.03 10.67 17.74
N ASN A 323 -31.99 11.95 17.35
CA ASN A 323 -32.49 13.07 18.16
C ASN A 323 -33.82 13.57 17.55
N ALA A 324 -34.85 13.74 18.38
CA ALA A 324 -36.20 14.11 17.96
C ALA A 324 -36.52 15.59 18.21
N GLY A 325 -37.10 16.24 17.20
CA GLY A 325 -37.82 17.50 17.41
C GLY A 325 -36.96 18.76 17.46
N THR A 326 -36.15 19.01 16.41
CA THR A 326 -35.55 20.33 16.24
C THR A 326 -36.58 21.38 15.81
N GLU A 327 -36.46 22.60 16.34
CA GLU A 327 -37.21 23.75 15.82
C GLU A 327 -36.75 24.17 14.41
N VAL A 328 -35.55 23.73 13.98
CA VAL A 328 -34.99 23.99 12.64
C VAL A 328 -35.54 23.08 11.53
N GLY A 329 -36.51 22.21 11.82
CA GLY A 329 -37.32 21.54 10.80
C GLY A 329 -36.66 20.35 10.10
N PHE A 330 -35.57 19.82 10.65
CA PHE A 330 -34.91 18.60 10.17
C PHE A 330 -34.78 17.58 11.30
N ASN A 331 -34.83 16.29 10.97
CA ASN A 331 -34.51 15.22 11.91
C ASN A 331 -33.02 14.87 11.78
N PHE A 332 -32.38 14.53 12.90
CA PHE A 332 -30.97 14.19 12.90
C PHE A 332 -30.61 13.01 13.80
N ALA A 333 -29.39 12.52 13.67
CA ALA A 333 -28.79 11.56 14.58
C ALA A 333 -27.33 11.88 14.88
N VAL A 334 -26.88 11.53 16.08
CA VAL A 334 -25.45 11.47 16.43
C VAL A 334 -24.82 10.34 15.61
N PRO A 335 -23.75 10.57 14.83
CA PRO A 335 -23.12 9.53 14.00
C PRO A 335 -22.47 8.43 14.86
N VAL A 336 -22.52 7.18 14.40
CA VAL A 336 -21.92 6.04 15.14
C VAL A 336 -20.43 6.20 15.44
N ASN A 337 -19.64 6.80 14.55
CA ASN A 337 -18.20 6.99 14.76
C ASN A 337 -17.88 8.00 15.89
N ILE A 338 -18.81 8.91 16.20
CA ILE A 338 -18.71 9.78 17.39
C ILE A 338 -19.25 9.03 18.61
N ALA A 339 -20.44 8.42 18.49
CA ALA A 339 -21.07 7.67 19.58
C ALA A 339 -20.17 6.53 20.10
N GLU A 340 -19.43 5.84 19.23
CA GLU A 340 -18.51 4.77 19.61
C GLU A 340 -17.33 5.28 20.44
N ARG A 341 -16.72 6.41 20.06
CA ARG A 341 -15.66 7.08 20.82
C ARG A 341 -16.17 7.51 22.21
N VAL A 342 -17.30 8.21 22.24
CA VAL A 342 -17.92 8.75 23.47
C VAL A 342 -18.34 7.62 24.41
N VAL A 343 -19.08 6.62 23.92
CA VAL A 343 -19.56 5.49 24.73
C VAL A 343 -18.41 4.62 25.25
N SER A 344 -17.37 4.38 24.44
CA SER A 344 -16.21 3.60 24.90
C SER A 344 -15.45 4.33 26.01
N SER A 345 -15.19 5.63 25.85
CA SER A 345 -14.54 6.46 26.87
C SER A 345 -15.36 6.51 28.17
N ILE A 346 -16.67 6.71 28.09
CA ILE A 346 -17.55 6.70 29.27
C ILE A 346 -17.54 5.34 29.98
N LEU A 347 -17.44 4.23 29.25
CA LEU A 347 -17.38 2.89 29.84
C LEU A 347 -16.01 2.55 30.47
N GLU A 348 -14.92 3.15 29.98
CA GLU A 348 -13.55 2.89 30.45
C GLU A 348 -13.08 3.90 31.53
N GLU A 349 -13.37 5.18 31.35
CA GLU A 349 -12.86 6.30 32.15
C GLU A 349 -13.95 7.03 32.95
N GLY A 350 -15.21 6.96 32.52
CA GLY A 350 -16.38 7.58 33.17
C GLY A 350 -16.84 8.88 32.53
N ASP A 351 -16.03 9.51 31.69
CA ASP A 351 -16.38 10.65 30.85
C ASP A 351 -15.73 10.56 29.45
N TYR A 352 -15.96 11.57 28.61
CA TYR A 352 -15.28 11.74 27.32
C TYR A 352 -14.70 13.15 27.22
N LYS A 353 -13.50 13.26 26.64
CA LYS A 353 -12.76 14.50 26.53
C LYS A 353 -12.64 14.95 25.07
N HIS A 354 -13.33 16.03 24.73
CA HIS A 354 -13.24 16.62 23.40
C HIS A 354 -11.88 17.29 23.18
N PRO A 355 -11.26 17.14 22.00
CA PRO A 355 -10.03 17.85 21.67
C PRO A 355 -10.31 19.34 21.43
N PHE A 356 -9.38 20.18 21.89
CA PHE A 356 -9.51 21.62 21.78
C PHE A 356 -8.19 22.29 21.41
N VAL A 357 -8.29 23.28 20.52
CA VAL A 357 -7.17 24.05 19.98
C VAL A 357 -7.19 25.51 20.45
N GLY A 358 -8.35 26.05 20.83
CA GLY A 358 -8.47 27.46 21.23
C GLY A 358 -8.51 28.45 20.05
N VAL A 359 -9.26 28.14 18.98
CA VAL A 359 -9.50 29.07 17.87
C VAL A 359 -10.98 29.35 17.66
N SER A 360 -11.30 30.60 17.32
CA SER A 360 -12.55 30.95 16.65
C SER A 360 -12.28 31.06 15.15
N ILE A 361 -13.07 30.36 14.33
CA ILE A 361 -12.85 30.23 12.89
C ILE A 361 -14.11 30.55 12.09
N VAL A 362 -13.92 31.09 10.88
CA VAL A 362 -15.00 31.33 9.91
C VAL A 362 -14.57 30.79 8.54
N ALA A 363 -15.43 30.00 7.90
CA ALA A 363 -15.19 29.50 6.54
C ALA A 363 -15.22 30.64 5.52
N LEU A 364 -14.19 30.71 4.67
CA LEU A 364 -14.10 31.72 3.63
C LEU A 364 -14.87 31.31 2.37
N THR A 365 -15.92 32.06 2.09
CA THR A 365 -16.61 32.09 0.80
C THR A 365 -16.46 33.48 0.17
N PRO A 366 -16.71 33.65 -1.14
CA PRO A 366 -16.69 34.97 -1.78
C PRO A 366 -17.60 36.01 -1.11
N GLU A 367 -18.74 35.57 -0.57
CA GLU A 367 -19.68 36.37 0.19
C GLU A 367 -19.12 36.78 1.55
N VAL A 368 -18.43 35.88 2.27
CA VAL A 368 -17.75 36.18 3.54
C VAL A 368 -16.59 37.15 3.31
N VAL A 369 -15.74 36.90 2.32
CA VAL A 369 -14.62 37.80 1.95
C VAL A 369 -15.12 39.21 1.64
N THR A 370 -16.22 39.31 0.89
CA THR A 370 -16.84 40.60 0.52
C THR A 370 -17.51 41.29 1.71
N SER A 371 -18.28 40.56 2.54
CA SER A 371 -19.06 41.13 3.65
C SER A 371 -18.19 41.55 4.84
N LEU A 372 -17.10 40.83 5.13
CA LEU A 372 -16.09 41.22 6.10
C LEU A 372 -15.05 42.20 5.52
N ASN A 373 -15.12 42.48 4.22
CA ASN A 373 -14.17 43.28 3.43
C ASN A 373 -12.71 42.92 3.74
N ILE A 374 -12.33 41.67 3.49
CA ILE A 374 -11.00 41.15 3.82
C ILE A 374 -9.97 41.69 2.80
N LEU A 375 -9.07 42.55 3.27
CA LEU A 375 -8.33 43.49 2.41
C LEU A 375 -7.14 42.88 1.64
N ASN A 376 -6.66 41.70 2.04
CA ASN A 376 -5.38 41.13 1.60
C ASN A 376 -5.49 39.70 1.04
N VAL A 377 -6.69 39.30 0.61
CA VAL A 377 -6.98 38.02 -0.03
C VAL A 377 -7.82 38.24 -1.29
N GLU A 378 -7.74 37.33 -2.24
CA GLU A 378 -8.63 37.32 -3.40
C GLU A 378 -10.05 36.88 -2.97
N SER A 379 -11.08 37.29 -3.71
CA SER A 379 -12.47 36.88 -3.44
C SER A 379 -12.70 35.38 -3.59
N SER A 380 -11.79 34.66 -4.24
CA SER A 380 -11.79 33.20 -4.37
C SER A 380 -10.93 32.49 -3.31
N GLN A 381 -10.45 33.19 -2.27
CA GLN A 381 -9.72 32.55 -1.17
C GLN A 381 -10.64 31.60 -0.40
N THR A 382 -10.14 30.39 -0.15
CA THR A 382 -10.83 29.34 0.61
C THR A 382 -10.08 28.97 1.89
N GLY A 383 -10.67 28.14 2.72
CA GLY A 383 -10.15 27.72 4.02
C GLY A 383 -10.82 28.46 5.18
N LEU A 384 -10.31 28.24 6.39
CA LEU A 384 -10.91 28.71 7.63
C LEU A 384 -10.10 29.88 8.18
N LEU A 385 -10.65 31.09 8.09
CA LEU A 385 -10.03 32.29 8.65
C LEU A 385 -10.02 32.19 10.17
N VAL A 386 -8.84 32.31 10.78
CA VAL A 386 -8.72 32.45 12.23
C VAL A 386 -9.21 33.84 12.62
N MET A 387 -10.36 33.91 13.28
CA MET A 387 -10.99 35.16 13.73
C MET A 387 -10.50 35.57 15.11
N ASP A 388 -10.30 34.61 16.01
CA ASP A 388 -9.76 34.83 17.34
C ASP A 388 -8.94 33.62 17.81
N VAL A 389 -8.04 33.84 18.77
CA VAL A 389 -7.18 32.83 19.39
C VAL A 389 -7.30 32.99 20.90
N VAL A 390 -7.67 31.91 21.60
CA VAL A 390 -7.85 31.94 23.05
C VAL A 390 -6.46 32.00 23.71
N PRO A 391 -6.16 33.00 24.56
CA PRO A 391 -4.85 33.12 25.22
C PRO A 391 -4.54 31.91 26.11
N ASP A 392 -3.26 31.53 26.18
CA ASP A 392 -2.78 30.39 26.98
C ASP A 392 -3.38 29.01 26.57
N PHE A 393 -3.89 28.88 25.35
CA PHE A 393 -4.35 27.61 24.74
C PHE A 393 -3.48 27.21 23.53
N PRO A 394 -3.58 25.95 23.03
CA PRO A 394 -2.64 25.41 22.03
C PRO A 394 -2.38 26.25 20.78
N ALA A 395 -3.39 26.96 20.27
CA ALA A 395 -3.22 27.84 19.12
C ALA A 395 -2.36 29.08 19.44
N ASP A 396 -2.48 29.64 20.64
CA ASP A 396 -1.66 30.76 21.10
C ASP A 396 -0.21 30.30 21.32
N GLU A 397 -0.03 29.14 21.97
CA GLU A 397 1.28 28.52 22.18
C GLU A 397 2.01 28.18 20.86
N ALA A 398 1.25 27.70 19.86
CA ALA A 398 1.74 27.48 18.50
C ALA A 398 1.88 28.77 17.65
N GLY A 399 1.50 29.92 18.20
CA GLY A 399 1.67 31.24 17.58
C GLY A 399 0.76 31.48 16.37
N LEU A 400 -0.45 30.90 16.36
CA LEU A 400 -1.51 31.27 15.42
C LEU A 400 -1.89 32.74 15.59
N LYS A 401 -2.28 33.38 14.49
CA LYS A 401 -2.53 34.83 14.44
C LYS A 401 -3.95 35.08 13.93
N PRO A 402 -4.81 35.71 14.76
CA PRO A 402 -6.16 36.05 14.34
C PRO A 402 -6.16 37.19 13.32
N ALA A 403 -7.25 37.30 12.57
CA ALA A 403 -7.51 38.40 11.65
C ALA A 403 -7.49 39.76 12.38
N VAL A 404 -6.79 40.74 11.82
CA VAL A 404 -6.73 42.08 12.42
C VAL A 404 -7.90 42.90 11.92
N SER A 405 -8.83 43.23 12.82
CA SER A 405 -9.92 44.17 12.54
C SER A 405 -9.39 45.61 12.41
N GLY A 406 -9.83 46.33 11.38
CA GLY A 406 -9.47 47.72 11.12
C GLY A 406 -10.65 48.54 10.60
N ILE A 407 -10.47 49.85 10.47
CA ILE A 407 -11.54 50.82 10.11
C ILE A 407 -12.24 50.45 8.79
N GLN A 408 -11.53 49.83 7.85
CA GLN A 408 -12.05 49.49 6.53
C GLN A 408 -12.58 48.05 6.41
N GLY A 409 -12.24 47.16 7.35
CA GLY A 409 -12.48 45.72 7.21
C GLY A 409 -11.40 44.91 7.92
N TYR A 410 -11.36 43.60 7.67
CA TYR A 410 -10.37 42.69 8.26
C TYR A 410 -9.11 42.55 7.40
N THR A 411 -7.97 42.33 8.05
CA THR A 411 -6.75 41.83 7.40
C THR A 411 -6.51 40.41 7.86
N ALA A 412 -6.67 39.44 6.97
CA ALA A 412 -6.39 38.03 7.26
C ALA A 412 -4.92 37.84 7.64
N ARG A 413 -4.65 37.03 8.67
CA ARG A 413 -3.30 36.70 9.11
C ARG A 413 -3.03 35.24 8.84
N ASP A 414 -3.77 34.37 9.52
CA ASP A 414 -3.75 32.93 9.30
C ASP A 414 -5.10 32.45 8.76
N ILE A 415 -5.06 31.58 7.75
CA ILE A 415 -6.20 30.84 7.23
C ILE A 415 -5.80 29.36 7.23
N ILE A 416 -6.54 28.52 7.95
CA ILE A 416 -6.31 27.08 7.99
C ILE A 416 -6.79 26.48 6.66
N LEU A 417 -5.90 25.81 5.94
CA LEU A 417 -6.19 25.14 4.67
C LEU A 417 -6.38 23.63 4.85
N ALA A 418 -5.66 23.03 5.81
CA ALA A 418 -5.74 21.61 6.12
C ALA A 418 -5.28 21.32 7.56
N VAL A 419 -5.70 20.16 8.09
CA VAL A 419 -5.22 19.55 9.34
C VAL A 419 -4.72 18.14 9.04
N ASP A 420 -3.47 17.85 9.38
CA ASP A 420 -2.76 16.58 9.04
C ASP A 420 -2.93 16.15 7.57
N GLY A 421 -2.87 17.14 6.67
CA GLY A 421 -3.05 16.95 5.23
C GLY A 421 -4.50 16.82 4.73
N HIS A 422 -5.49 16.74 5.64
CA HIS A 422 -6.91 16.74 5.31
C HIS A 422 -7.38 18.17 5.06
N THR A 423 -7.73 18.48 3.81
CA THR A 423 -8.18 19.82 3.42
C THR A 423 -9.46 20.21 4.13
N THR A 424 -9.49 21.40 4.74
CA THR A 424 -10.64 21.91 5.50
C THR A 424 -11.17 23.18 4.83
N PHE A 425 -12.36 23.11 4.23
CA PHE A 425 -13.00 24.26 3.59
C PHE A 425 -14.13 24.86 4.44
N THR A 426 -14.75 24.04 5.27
CA THR A 426 -15.92 24.36 6.09
C THR A 426 -15.64 24.12 7.57
N VAL A 427 -16.44 24.74 8.46
CA VAL A 427 -16.33 24.50 9.91
C VAL A 427 -16.75 23.05 10.23
N GLU A 428 -17.66 22.51 9.42
CA GLU A 428 -18.04 21.11 9.36
C GLU A 428 -16.86 20.16 9.09
N ASP A 429 -16.01 20.44 8.09
CA ASP A 429 -14.81 19.63 7.82
C ASP A 429 -13.86 19.62 9.02
N TRP A 430 -13.65 20.79 9.62
CA TRP A 430 -12.82 20.95 10.82
C TRP A 430 -13.37 20.16 12.00
N SER A 431 -14.63 20.37 12.36
CA SER A 431 -15.24 19.68 13.50
C SER A 431 -15.35 18.17 13.27
N ALA A 432 -15.62 17.72 12.04
CA ALA A 432 -15.60 16.31 11.71
C ALA A 432 -14.21 15.68 11.85
N TYR A 433 -13.15 16.36 11.40
CA TYR A 433 -11.80 15.85 11.60
C TYR A 433 -11.41 15.81 13.07
N MET A 434 -11.59 16.94 13.77
CA MET A 434 -11.20 17.07 15.18
C MET A 434 -11.94 16.05 16.06
N GLU A 435 -13.25 15.89 15.92
CA GLU A 435 -14.04 15.02 16.81
C GLU A 435 -13.91 13.52 16.51
N VAL A 436 -13.50 13.15 15.29
CA VAL A 436 -13.41 11.73 14.86
C VAL A 436 -11.98 11.20 14.87
N GLU A 437 -10.99 12.02 14.52
CA GLU A 437 -9.60 11.58 14.29
C GLU A 437 -8.59 12.08 15.34
N VAL A 438 -8.98 13.05 16.19
CA VAL A 438 -8.07 13.70 17.15
C VAL A 438 -8.50 13.42 18.59
N SER A 439 -7.54 13.21 19.48
CA SER A 439 -7.75 13.14 20.94
C SER A 439 -7.03 14.28 21.65
N PRO A 440 -7.41 14.66 22.88
CA PRO A 440 -6.62 15.59 23.69
C PRO A 440 -5.15 15.13 23.85
N SER A 441 -4.22 16.07 24.00
CA SER A 441 -2.77 15.84 24.02
C SER A 441 -2.16 15.27 22.71
N GLN A 442 -2.93 15.14 21.63
CA GLN A 442 -2.42 14.78 20.30
C GLN A 442 -1.88 16.02 19.58
N THR A 443 -0.71 15.89 18.96
CA THR A 443 -0.20 16.91 18.05
C THR A 443 -0.81 16.74 16.66
N VAL A 444 -1.38 17.80 16.11
CA VAL A 444 -1.91 17.89 14.74
C VAL A 444 -1.15 18.95 13.94
N THR A 445 -0.98 18.70 12.65
CA THR A 445 -0.22 19.56 11.72
C THR A 445 -1.17 20.47 10.95
N LEU A 446 -1.25 21.76 11.31
CA LEU A 446 -2.05 22.73 10.57
C LEU A 446 -1.28 23.24 9.36
N THR A 447 -1.83 23.10 8.16
CA THR A 447 -1.35 23.80 6.97
C THR A 447 -2.05 25.15 6.90
N LEU A 448 -1.29 26.23 7.06
CA LEU A 448 -1.78 27.60 7.09
C LEU A 448 -1.40 28.34 5.81
N TRP A 449 -2.28 29.19 5.31
CA TRP A 449 -1.88 30.40 4.61
C TRP A 449 -1.61 31.47 5.65
N ARG A 450 -0.34 31.87 5.82
CA ARG A 450 0.06 32.96 6.71
C ARG A 450 0.53 34.15 5.87
N SER A 451 -0.32 35.17 5.78
CA SER A 451 -0.01 36.47 5.15
C SER A 451 0.60 36.37 3.74
N GLY A 452 0.11 35.45 2.90
CA GLY A 452 0.56 35.24 1.52
C GLY A 452 1.47 34.03 1.29
N ILE A 453 1.93 33.36 2.35
CA ILE A 453 2.84 32.21 2.28
C ILE A 453 2.15 30.98 2.88
N THR A 454 2.27 29.82 2.25
CA THR A 454 1.82 28.55 2.84
C THR A 454 2.91 27.96 3.73
N GLU A 455 2.56 27.61 4.96
CA GLU A 455 3.45 27.00 5.95
C GLU A 455 2.72 25.95 6.80
N SER A 456 3.47 25.13 7.53
CA SER A 456 2.94 24.11 8.45
C SER A 456 3.27 24.49 9.89
N VAL A 457 2.30 24.33 10.78
CA VAL A 457 2.42 24.63 12.21
C VAL A 457 1.86 23.46 13.01
N ASP A 458 2.69 22.86 13.87
CA ASP A 458 2.30 21.78 14.76
C ASP A 458 1.58 22.36 15.99
N VAL A 459 0.41 21.80 16.33
CA VAL A 459 -0.43 22.25 17.45
C VAL A 459 -0.77 21.04 18.32
N THR A 460 -0.42 21.07 19.61
CA THR A 460 -0.75 19.97 20.54
C THR A 460 -2.05 20.26 21.25
N THR A 461 -3.11 19.52 20.93
CA THR A 461 -4.46 19.75 21.48
C THR A 461 -4.51 19.60 23.00
N THR A 462 -5.50 20.24 23.61
CA THR A 462 -5.84 20.06 25.03
C THR A 462 -7.28 19.58 25.16
N GLU A 463 -7.77 19.38 26.39
CA GLU A 463 -9.17 19.10 26.66
C GLU A 463 -10.02 20.36 26.46
N ARG A 464 -11.18 20.23 25.82
CA ARG A 464 -12.18 21.31 25.78
C ARG A 464 -12.67 21.60 27.21
N PRO A 465 -12.78 22.88 27.61
CA PRO A 465 -13.43 23.24 28.87
C PRO A 465 -14.84 22.61 28.95
N PRO A 466 -15.32 22.20 30.14
CA PRO A 466 -16.66 21.64 30.27
C PRO A 466 -17.73 22.67 29.93
N TYR A 467 -18.90 22.20 29.48
CA TYR A 467 -20.08 23.04 29.34
C TYR A 467 -20.62 23.41 30.74
N GLU A 468 -20.83 24.71 31.00
CA GLU A 468 -21.25 25.22 32.32
C GLU A 468 -22.73 25.65 32.42
N GLY A 469 -23.52 25.52 31.34
CA GLY A 469 -24.93 25.94 31.26
C GLY A 469 -25.13 27.32 30.64
#